data_AF-A0A382NU63-F1
#
_entry.id   AF-A0A382NU63-F1
#
_cell.length_a   1.000
_cell.length_b   1.000
_cell.length_c   1.000
_cell.angle_alpha   90.00
_cell.angle_beta   90.00
_cell.angle_gamma   90.00
#
_symmetry.space_group_name_H-M   'P 1'
#
loop_
_entity.id
_entity.type
_entity.pdbx_description
1 polymer ?
#
loop_
_entity_poly.entity_id
_entity_poly.type
_entity_poly.pdbx_seq_one_letter_code
_entity_poly.pdbx_strand_id
1 'polypeptide(L)' 'MAISDMRRQYSKGSLSESDITSSPFIMFDKWLKDAIDAGIPDPTAMTVATVDASGQPSQRIVLLKDV' A
#
# COMPACT_ATOMS: atom_id res chain seq x y z
N MET A 1 -26.10 10.31 -13.57
CA MET A 1 -24.95 10.12 -12.67
C MET A 1 -23.96 11.21 -13.01
N ALA A 2 -23.79 12.19 -12.12
CA ALA A 2 -22.83 13.27 -12.33
C ALA A 2 -21.43 12.80 -11.90
N ILE A 3 -20.37 13.37 -12.47
CA ILE A 3 -18.97 13.03 -12.10
C ILE A 3 -18.73 13.23 -10.59
N SER A 4 -19.45 14.15 -9.96
CA SER A 4 -19.45 14.39 -8.50
C SER A 4 -19.82 13.15 -7.69
N ASP A 5 -20.68 12.28 -8.22
CA ASP A 5 -21.20 11.09 -7.53
C ASP A 5 -20.14 9.97 -7.43
N MET A 6 -19.05 10.07 -8.21
CA MET A 6 -17.93 9.13 -8.19
C MET A 6 -16.86 9.48 -7.14
N ARG A 7 -17.00 10.62 -6.45
CA ARG A 7 -15.99 11.10 -5.49
C ARG A 7 -15.97 10.21 -4.26
N ARG A 8 -14.95 9.33 -4.19
CA ARG A 8 -14.63 8.61 -2.95
C ARG A 8 -14.15 9.61 -1.91
N GLN A 9 -14.79 9.62 -0.74
CA GLN A 9 -14.29 10.35 0.42
C GLN A 9 -13.15 9.53 1.04
N TYR A 10 -11.94 10.08 1.04
CA TYR A 10 -10.76 9.49 1.66
C TYR A 10 -10.69 9.88 3.15
N SER A 11 -11.74 9.57 3.91
CA SER A 11 -11.88 9.97 5.32
C SER A 11 -11.37 8.92 6.32
N LYS A 12 -10.73 7.84 5.84
CA LYS A 12 -10.39 6.66 6.67
C LYS A 12 -9.17 6.83 7.59
N GLY A 13 -8.45 7.96 7.52
CA GLY A 13 -7.33 8.26 8.41
C GLY A 13 -6.44 9.38 7.86
N SER A 14 -5.59 9.94 8.71
CA SER A 14 -4.55 10.91 8.36
C SER A 14 -3.18 10.41 8.80
N LEU A 15 -2.13 10.80 8.08
CA LEU A 15 -0.75 10.62 8.49
C LEU A 15 -0.13 12.00 8.74
N SER A 16 0.33 12.24 9.95
CA SER A 16 1.06 13.44 10.35
C SER A 16 2.53 13.11 10.67
N GLU A 17 3.40 14.12 10.68
CA GLU A 17 4.82 13.93 11.06
C GLU A 17 4.96 13.38 12.48
N SER A 18 4.03 13.71 13.38
CA SER A 18 3.99 13.18 14.74
C SER A 18 3.64 11.69 14.83
N ASP A 19 3.08 11.11 13.76
CA ASP A 19 2.76 9.68 13.70
C ASP A 19 3.97 8.83 13.24
N ILE A 20 5.05 9.47 12.79
CA ILE A 20 6.22 8.80 12.23
C ILE A 20 7.02 8.12 13.35
N THR A 21 7.33 6.85 13.14
CA THR A 21 8.11 6.05 14.07
C THR A 21 9.60 6.10 13.71
N SER A 22 10.46 5.67 14.63
CA SER A 22 11.92 5.65 14.44
C SER A 22 12.40 4.65 13.39
N SER A 23 11.56 3.68 13.02
CA SER A 23 11.86 2.65 12.02
C SER A 23 10.70 2.51 11.03
N PRO A 24 10.97 2.57 9.71
CA PRO A 24 9.92 2.43 8.70
C PRO A 24 9.19 1.08 8.79
N PHE A 25 9.85 0.04 9.28
CA PHE A 25 9.25 -1.29 9.45
C PHE A 25 8.13 -1.30 10.50
N ILE A 26 8.26 -0.52 11.58
CA ILE A 26 7.19 -0.39 12.58
C ILE A 26 5.94 0.24 11.94
N MET A 27 6.13 1.21 11.05
CA MET A 27 5.02 1.83 10.34
C MET A 27 4.38 0.87 9.33
N PHE A 28 5.21 0.11 8.61
CA PHE A 28 4.74 -0.93 7.69
C PHE A 28 3.89 -1.98 8.41
N ASP A 29 4.37 -2.52 9.53
CA ASP A 29 3.66 -3.54 10.31
C ASP A 29 2.29 -3.04 10.77
N LYS A 30 2.22 -1.78 11.22
CA LYS A 30 0.97 -1.12 11.60
C LYS A 30 0.00 -1.06 10.43
N TRP A 31 0.43 -0.59 9.26
CA TRP A 31 -0.44 -0.49 8.09
C TRP A 31 -0.87 -1.82 7.52
N LEU A 32 0.01 -2.81 7.51
CA LEU A 32 -0.35 -4.17 7.09
C LEU A 32 -1.40 -4.75 8.04
N LYS A 33 -1.23 -4.55 9.35
CA LYS A 33 -2.24 -4.95 10.34
C LYS A 33 -3.57 -4.23 10.14
N ASP A 34 -3.56 -2.92 9.90
CA ASP A 34 -4.78 -2.13 9.63
C ASP A 34 -5.51 -2.66 8.39
N ALA A 35 -4.78 -3.04 7.33
CA ALA A 35 -5.35 -3.61 6.11
C ALA A 35 -5.99 -5.00 6.35
N ILE A 36 -5.34 -5.84 7.15
CA ILE A 36 -5.85 -7.15 7.57
C ILE A 36 -7.12 -6.97 8.40
N ASP A 37 -7.08 -6.12 9.43
CA ASP A 37 -8.19 -5.87 10.34
C ASP A 37 -9.40 -5.23 9.62
N ALA A 38 -9.15 -4.46 8.55
CA ALA A 38 -10.18 -3.90 7.67
C ALA A 38 -10.76 -4.90 6.66
N GLY A 39 -10.25 -6.13 6.59
CA GLY A 39 -10.71 -7.18 5.67
C GLY A 39 -10.42 -6.87 4.20
N ILE A 40 -9.33 -6.14 3.92
CA ILE A 40 -8.93 -5.87 2.53
C ILE A 40 -8.49 -7.20 1.88
N PRO A 41 -9.00 -7.54 0.69
CA PRO A 41 -8.54 -8.72 -0.04
C PRO A 41 -7.05 -8.64 -0.39
N ASP A 42 -6.34 -9.77 -0.25
CA ASP A 42 -4.92 -9.91 -0.60
C ASP A 42 -4.02 -8.80 -0.04
N PRO A 43 -4.01 -8.55 1.30
CA PRO A 43 -3.32 -7.40 1.90
C PRO A 43 -1.78 -7.48 1.75
N THR A 44 -1.25 -8.65 1.40
CA THR A 44 0.17 -8.88 1.12
C THR A 44 0.51 -8.83 -0.38
N ALA A 45 -0.46 -8.59 -1.26
CA ALA A 45 -0.21 -8.45 -2.68
C ALA A 45 0.53 -7.13 -2.96
N MET A 46 1.60 -7.22 -3.76
CA MET A 46 2.44 -6.09 -4.12
C MET A 46 2.74 -6.10 -5.61
N THR A 47 2.83 -4.92 -6.23
CA THR A 47 3.35 -4.78 -7.59
C THR A 47 4.85 -4.58 -7.54
N VAL A 48 5.61 -5.56 -8.03
CA VAL A 48 7.08 -5.47 -8.11
C VAL A 48 7.51 -5.11 -9.52
N ALA A 49 8.13 -3.94 -9.64
CA ALA A 49 8.75 -3.48 -10.87
C ALA A 49 10.23 -3.89 -10.91
N THR A 50 10.68 -4.41 -12.05
CA THR A 50 12.09 -4.70 -12.34
C THR A 50 12.48 -4.13 -13.69
N VAL A 51 13.77 -3.85 -13.88
CA VAL A 51 14.33 -3.36 -15.14
C VAL A 51 15.38 -4.34 -15.63
N ASP A 52 15.42 -4.58 -16.94
CA ASP A 52 16.47 -5.37 -17.56
C ASP A 52 17.70 -4.52 -17.91
N ALA A 53 18.73 -5.16 -18.49
CA ALA A 53 19.96 -4.48 -18.88
C ALA A 53 19.77 -3.42 -19.99
N SER A 54 18.65 -3.45 -20.72
CA SER A 54 18.31 -2.45 -21.75
C SER A 54 17.57 -1.24 -21.17
N GLY A 55 17.23 -1.27 -19.88
CA GLY A 55 16.47 -0.21 -19.24
C GLY A 55 14.96 -0.33 -19.40
N GLN A 56 14.45 -1.45 -19.96
CA GLN A 56 13.01 -1.66 -20.16
C GLN A 56 12.36 -2.10 -18.84
N PRO A 57 11.40 -1.33 -18.28
CA PRO A 57 10.69 -1.74 -17.07
C PRO A 57 9.66 -2.83 -17.36
N SER A 58 9.47 -3.72 -16.39
CA SER A 58 8.42 -4.75 -16.33
C SER A 58 7.84 -4.80 -14.92
N GLN A 59 6.54 -5.13 -14.78
CA GLN A 59 5.87 -5.24 -13.48
C GLN A 59 4.99 -6.48 -13.39
N ARG A 60 4.85 -7.03 -12.18
CA ARG A 60 3.94 -8.14 -11.88
C ARG A 60 3.48 -8.10 -10.43
N ILE A 61 2.33 -8.71 -10.17
CA ILE A 61 1.83 -8.92 -8.82
C ILE A 61 2.57 -10.12 -8.21
N VAL A 62 3.04 -9.95 -6.98
CA VAL A 62 3.60 -11.02 -6.14
C VAL A 62 2.96 -10.95 -4.75
N LEU A 63 3.15 -12.00 -3.94
CA LEU A 63 2.72 -12.01 -2.54
C LEU A 63 3.94 -11.87 -1.63
N LEU A 64 3.93 -10.86 -0.77
CA LEU A 64 4.90 -10.72 0.30
C LEU A 64 4.75 -11.88 1.29
N LYS A 65 5.89 -12.46 1.69
CA LYS A 65 5.93 -13.60 2.62
C LYS A 65 6.49 -13.24 3.99
N ASP A 66 7.45 -12.33 4.03
CA ASP A 66 8.15 -11.93 5.26
C ASP A 66 8.85 -10.57 5.07
N VAL A 67 9.19 -9.91 6.18
CA VAL A 67 9.89 -8.60 6.25
C VAL A 67 11.04 -8.63 7.24
#